data_AF-A0A1H3Z7S1-F1
#
_entry.id   AF-A0A1H3Z7S1-F1
#
_cell.length_a   1.000
_cell.length_b   1.000
_cell.length_c   1.000
_cell.angle_alpha   90.00
_cell.angle_beta   90.00
_cell.angle_gamma   90.00
#
_symmetry.space_group_name_H-M   'P 1'
#
loop_
_entity.id
_entity.type
_entity.pdbx_description
1 polymer ?
#
loop_
_entity_poly.entity_id
_entity_poly.type
_entity_poly.pdbx_seq_one_letter_code
_entity_poly.pdbx_strand_id
1 'polypeptide(L)'
;MSEENKFNFSEEEKKDADLNAEQKAEEKAAEDSKKSVKDDAKGLFESVKAFLIELLDFRSDTDRDATIAAIKADIPFKGATAWILICSIFVASIGLNANSTAVVIGAMLISPLMGPILGIGLSIAINDIDTLKRSLINLATMLILSLLTAYLFFEFFPLSEDTSELLGRTRPDIRDVLIAFFGGLALIIARTKKGTIASVIFGVAIATALMPPLCTAGYGLAKGNWSYFSGAMYLFSINTIFIALATFLVLKILRFPMLKYANSAKRKRISQFASLVAIVVMIPAAISFYTVLQESKYEMSYKNFIENEIDANDDLWLQRKKLDIDDKKISLYFNGEMSDAIITSLRNELKTGTDYNNIKDFELIINSNETRSVDRMSESLDRAYANLDRKDNVIHGLQSEIEALQATVKSLNLQMEKKVNPLGSISFTTLAKDAKIKFRHLEYFGYSKMLETKDFIKVDTVSVIDVEWSKQLHDSVKVRKEKELKEWLRTTVKTDSILVKKHLR
;
A
#
# COMPACT_ATOMS: atom_id res chain seq x y z
N MET A 1 83.04 67.06 -40.40
CA MET A 1 82.66 65.67 -40.66
C MET A 1 83.41 64.86 -39.62
N SER A 2 82.81 64.20 -38.64
CA SER A 2 81.58 63.42 -38.62
C SER A 2 81.03 63.39 -37.18
N GLU A 3 79.73 63.65 -37.02
CA GLU A 3 78.98 63.23 -35.85
C GLU A 3 78.84 61.69 -35.91
N GLU A 4 79.35 60.98 -34.92
CA GLU A 4 78.99 59.57 -34.68
C GLU A 4 78.13 59.49 -33.42
N ASN A 5 76.86 59.14 -33.63
CA ASN A 5 75.92 58.73 -32.59
C ASN A 5 76.48 57.51 -31.83
N LYS A 6 76.95 57.70 -30.60
CA LYS A 6 77.11 56.59 -29.65
C LYS A 6 75.79 56.36 -28.94
N PHE A 7 75.09 55.30 -29.36
CA PHE A 7 73.96 54.70 -28.66
C PHE A 7 74.28 54.53 -27.17
N ASN A 8 73.44 55.11 -26.31
CA ASN A 8 73.58 55.04 -24.86
C ASN A 8 72.97 53.72 -24.32
N PHE A 9 73.74 52.63 -24.37
CA PHE A 9 73.35 51.32 -23.82
C PHE A 9 73.21 51.28 -22.29
N SER A 10 73.55 52.36 -21.57
CA SER A 10 73.55 52.36 -20.10
C SER A 10 72.18 52.62 -19.45
N GLU A 11 71.21 53.16 -20.19
CA GLU A 11 69.84 53.38 -19.69
C GLU A 11 68.93 52.14 -19.88
N GLU A 12 69.16 51.33 -20.91
CA GLU A 12 68.43 50.06 -21.11
C GLU A 12 68.86 48.99 -20.12
N GLU A 13 70.17 48.83 -19.84
CA GLU A 13 70.65 47.86 -18.85
C GLU A 13 70.23 48.20 -17.40
N LYS A 14 70.11 49.49 -17.06
CA LYS A 14 69.56 49.92 -15.76
C LYS A 14 68.05 49.72 -15.66
N LYS A 15 67.31 50.00 -16.74
CA LYS A 15 65.87 49.70 -16.80
C LYS A 15 65.60 48.20 -16.69
N ASP A 16 66.38 47.36 -17.37
CA ASP A 16 66.21 45.90 -17.30
C ASP A 16 66.61 45.33 -15.94
N ALA A 17 67.58 45.92 -15.25
CA ALA A 17 67.96 45.54 -13.89
C ALA A 17 66.88 45.95 -12.85
N ASP A 18 66.32 47.15 -12.97
CA ASP A 18 65.23 47.65 -12.10
C ASP A 18 63.92 46.87 -12.36
N LEU A 19 63.59 46.57 -13.62
CA LEU A 19 62.43 45.75 -13.99
C LEU A 19 62.53 44.32 -13.45
N ASN A 20 63.72 43.71 -13.48
CA ASN A 20 63.94 42.37 -12.89
C ASN A 20 63.90 42.38 -11.36
N ALA A 21 64.28 43.48 -10.71
CA ALA A 21 64.20 43.64 -9.27
C ALA A 21 62.74 43.87 -8.81
N GLU A 22 61.96 44.67 -9.55
CA GLU A 22 60.53 44.86 -9.33
C GLU A 22 59.74 43.57 -9.55
N GLN A 23 60.01 42.81 -10.62
CA GLN A 23 59.36 41.52 -10.86
C GLN A 23 59.65 40.50 -9.77
N LYS A 24 60.89 40.42 -9.28
CA LYS A 24 61.23 39.53 -8.14
C LYS A 24 60.59 39.98 -6.84
N ALA A 25 60.41 41.29 -6.62
CA ALA A 25 59.70 41.80 -5.45
C ALA A 25 58.20 41.52 -5.53
N GLU A 26 57.59 41.64 -6.72
CA GLU A 26 56.19 41.28 -6.97
C GLU A 26 55.94 39.78 -6.84
N GLU A 27 56.82 38.91 -7.36
CA GLU A 27 56.71 37.46 -7.18
C GLU A 27 56.81 37.06 -5.70
N LYS A 28 57.71 37.68 -4.94
CA LYS A 28 57.86 37.42 -3.50
C LYS A 28 56.65 37.92 -2.71
N ALA A 29 56.11 39.09 -3.05
CA ALA A 29 54.87 39.61 -2.46
C ALA A 29 53.64 38.74 -2.84
N ALA A 30 53.61 38.18 -4.04
CA ALA A 30 52.59 37.23 -4.48
C ALA A 30 52.71 35.88 -3.76
N GLU A 31 53.92 35.40 -3.48
CA GLU A 31 54.14 34.20 -2.66
C GLU A 31 53.80 34.41 -1.18
N ASP A 32 54.16 35.57 -0.62
CA ASP A 32 53.87 35.92 0.77
C ASP A 32 52.37 36.17 0.98
N SER A 33 51.66 36.78 0.02
CA SER A 33 50.19 36.88 0.05
C SER A 33 49.50 35.53 -0.15
N LYS A 34 50.01 34.64 -1.01
CA LYS A 34 49.49 33.26 -1.12
C LYS A 34 49.72 32.47 0.18
N LYS A 35 50.84 32.69 0.88
CA LYS A 35 51.09 32.09 2.20
C LYS A 35 50.17 32.66 3.27
N SER A 36 50.01 33.99 3.34
CA SER A 36 49.11 34.62 4.31
C SER A 36 47.66 34.17 4.09
N VAL A 37 47.18 34.09 2.85
CA VAL A 37 45.84 33.56 2.53
C VAL A 37 45.71 32.09 2.91
N LYS A 38 46.77 31.27 2.76
CA LYS A 38 46.77 29.87 3.21
C LYS A 38 46.74 29.74 4.74
N ASP A 39 47.45 30.61 5.45
CA ASP A 39 47.52 30.60 6.91
C ASP A 39 46.25 31.20 7.54
N ASP A 40 45.64 32.21 6.91
CA ASP A 40 44.31 32.72 7.24
C ASP A 40 43.22 31.65 7.01
N ALA A 41 43.29 30.89 5.91
CA ALA A 41 42.38 29.77 5.65
C ALA A 41 42.54 28.64 6.69
N LYS A 42 43.76 28.38 7.16
CA LYS A 42 44.01 27.45 8.28
C LYS A 42 43.46 28.00 9.59
N GLY A 43 43.65 29.29 9.88
CA GLY A 43 43.10 29.95 11.07
C GLY A 43 41.56 29.96 11.07
N LEU A 44 40.94 30.13 9.90
CA LEU A 44 39.50 29.98 9.72
C LEU A 44 39.07 28.52 9.95
N PHE A 45 39.81 27.54 9.45
CA PHE A 45 39.50 26.12 9.68
C PHE A 45 39.66 25.72 11.16
N GLU A 46 40.69 26.22 11.84
CA GLU A 46 40.90 25.98 13.27
C GLU A 46 39.83 26.66 14.13
N SER A 47 39.42 27.89 13.80
CA SER A 47 38.33 28.58 14.50
C SER A 47 36.97 27.93 14.24
N VAL A 48 36.68 27.51 13.00
CA VAL A 48 35.48 26.73 12.67
C VAL A 48 35.49 25.39 13.41
N LYS A 49 36.64 24.70 13.46
CA LYS A 49 36.78 23.46 14.21
C LYS A 49 36.61 23.68 15.71
N ALA A 50 37.19 24.74 16.28
CA ALA A 50 37.04 25.08 17.69
C ALA A 50 35.58 25.42 18.02
N PHE A 51 34.94 26.24 17.19
CA PHE A 51 33.52 26.58 17.30
C PHE A 51 32.62 25.35 17.21
N LEU A 52 32.88 24.43 16.26
CA LEU A 52 32.14 23.17 16.14
C LEU A 52 32.35 22.26 17.36
N ILE A 53 33.58 22.19 17.88
CA ILE A 53 33.86 21.41 19.09
C ILE A 53 33.12 22.01 20.29
N GLU A 54 33.15 23.33 20.47
CA GLU A 54 32.45 24.02 21.56
C GLU A 54 30.93 23.89 21.44
N LEU A 55 30.38 24.05 20.23
CA LEU A 55 28.95 23.91 19.96
C LEU A 55 28.45 22.47 20.20
N LEU A 56 29.29 21.46 19.91
CA LEU A 56 28.95 20.05 20.04
C LEU A 56 29.38 19.43 21.40
N ASP A 57 30.18 20.12 22.23
CA ASP A 57 30.58 19.61 23.55
C ASP A 57 29.51 19.92 24.60
N PHE A 58 28.61 18.96 24.83
CA PHE A 58 27.57 19.05 25.87
C PHE A 58 27.94 18.31 27.17
N ARG A 59 29.23 17.98 27.38
CA ARG A 59 29.65 17.23 28.57
C ARG A 59 29.38 17.98 29.89
N SER A 60 29.42 19.31 29.88
CA SER A 60 29.13 20.17 31.04
C SER A 60 27.66 20.10 31.49
N ASP A 61 26.77 19.84 30.55
CA ASP A 61 25.32 19.77 30.75
C ASP A 61 24.83 18.37 31.12
N THR A 62 25.75 17.40 31.22
CA THR A 62 25.44 16.00 31.50
C THR A 62 25.39 15.73 33.00
N ASP A 63 24.30 15.14 33.49
CA ASP A 63 24.22 14.58 34.84
C ASP A 63 24.39 13.05 34.80
N ARG A 64 25.61 12.58 35.07
CA ARG A 64 25.97 11.17 34.90
C ARG A 64 25.27 10.27 35.91
N ASP A 65 25.23 10.65 37.18
CA ASP A 65 24.67 9.81 38.24
C ASP A 65 23.15 9.75 38.15
N ALA A 66 22.50 10.90 37.87
CA ALA A 66 21.06 10.93 37.63
C ALA A 66 20.68 10.09 36.40
N THR A 67 21.48 10.12 35.32
CA THR A 67 21.23 9.30 34.13
C THR A 67 21.29 7.81 34.44
N ILE A 68 22.34 7.37 35.15
CA ILE A 68 22.50 5.96 35.53
C ILE A 68 21.32 5.51 36.39
N ALA A 69 20.92 6.33 37.38
CA ALA A 69 19.81 6.03 38.26
C ALA A 69 18.47 5.95 37.50
N ALA A 70 18.22 6.90 36.60
CA ALA A 70 17.01 6.95 35.78
C ALA A 70 16.89 5.72 34.87
N ILE A 71 17.95 5.37 34.12
CA ILE A 71 17.93 4.18 33.27
C ILE A 71 17.74 2.91 34.12
N LYS A 72 18.42 2.80 35.27
CA LYS A 72 18.27 1.64 36.17
C LYS A 72 16.87 1.52 36.78
N ALA A 73 16.19 2.64 37.00
CA ALA A 73 14.81 2.67 37.48
C ALA A 73 13.80 2.19 36.42
N ASP A 74 14.11 2.36 35.14
CA ASP A 74 13.26 1.96 34.01
C ASP A 74 13.44 0.47 33.59
N ILE A 75 14.43 -0.25 34.13
CA ILE A 75 14.69 -1.68 33.82
C ILE A 75 13.66 -2.66 34.43
N PRO A 76 13.25 -2.54 35.71
CA PRO A 76 12.44 -3.54 36.37
C PRO A 76 11.05 -3.69 35.75
N PHE A 77 10.73 -4.89 35.28
CA PHE A 77 9.43 -5.25 34.74
C PHE A 77 8.61 -6.03 35.78
N LYS A 78 7.84 -5.32 36.62
CA LYS A 78 6.96 -5.94 37.64
C LYS A 78 5.65 -5.18 37.82
N GLY A 79 4.57 -5.90 38.09
CA GLY A 79 3.28 -5.33 38.49
C GLY A 79 2.65 -4.45 37.40
N ALA A 80 2.51 -3.15 37.70
CA ALA A 80 1.85 -2.18 36.83
C ALA A 80 2.46 -2.10 35.42
N THR A 81 3.80 -2.11 35.31
CA THR A 81 4.52 -2.05 34.02
C THR A 81 4.15 -3.21 33.09
N ALA A 82 3.85 -4.39 33.64
CA ALA A 82 3.44 -5.55 32.86
C ALA A 82 2.02 -5.41 32.32
N TRP A 83 1.10 -4.92 33.14
CA TRP A 83 -0.26 -4.62 32.70
C TRP A 83 -0.30 -3.50 31.67
N ILE A 84 0.51 -2.44 31.86
CA ILE A 84 0.66 -1.37 30.88
C ILE A 84 1.15 -1.94 29.54
N LEU A 85 2.15 -2.82 29.56
CA LEU A 85 2.63 -3.49 28.35
C LEU A 85 1.53 -4.31 27.67
N ILE A 86 0.81 -5.16 28.41
CA ILE A 86 -0.30 -5.97 27.88
C ILE A 86 -1.36 -5.08 27.23
N CYS A 87 -1.83 -4.05 27.94
CA CYS A 87 -2.83 -3.11 27.42
C CYS A 87 -2.32 -2.38 26.18
N SER A 88 -1.07 -1.93 26.19
CA SER A 88 -0.47 -1.27 25.04
C SER A 88 -0.43 -2.20 23.83
N ILE A 89 -0.07 -3.48 24.00
CA ILE A 89 -0.01 -4.47 22.91
C ILE A 89 -1.40 -4.72 22.33
N PHE A 90 -2.44 -4.80 23.16
CA PHE A 90 -3.82 -4.86 22.66
C PHE A 90 -4.16 -3.63 21.80
N VAL A 91 -3.87 -2.43 22.29
CA VAL A 91 -4.13 -1.19 21.53
C VAL A 91 -3.34 -1.16 20.22
N ALA A 92 -2.06 -1.58 20.22
CA ALA A 92 -1.24 -1.65 19.03
C ALA A 92 -1.78 -2.69 18.02
N SER A 93 -2.17 -3.88 18.48
CA SER A 93 -2.74 -4.91 17.61
C SER A 93 -4.09 -4.48 17.02
N ILE A 94 -4.93 -3.79 17.78
CA ILE A 94 -6.16 -3.17 17.28
C ILE A 94 -5.83 -2.10 16.23
N GLY A 95 -4.84 -1.23 16.51
CA GLY A 95 -4.41 -0.18 15.58
C GLY A 95 -3.87 -0.73 14.26
N LEU A 96 -3.05 -1.79 14.32
CA LEU A 96 -2.51 -2.48 13.14
C LEU A 96 -3.62 -3.17 12.34
N ASN A 97 -4.56 -3.82 13.03
CA ASN A 97 -5.69 -4.46 12.39
C ASN A 97 -6.67 -3.44 11.77
N ALA A 98 -6.81 -2.27 12.38
CA ALA A 98 -7.62 -1.15 11.86
C ALA A 98 -6.86 -0.28 10.84
N ASN A 99 -5.62 -0.66 10.47
CA ASN A 99 -4.74 0.11 9.59
C ASN A 99 -4.61 1.60 10.01
N SER A 100 -4.55 1.86 11.33
CA SER A 100 -4.53 3.21 11.92
C SER A 100 -3.19 3.52 12.57
N THR A 101 -2.33 4.21 11.82
CA THR A 101 -1.00 4.64 12.29
C THR A 101 -1.10 5.48 13.57
N ALA A 102 -2.13 6.32 13.73
CA ALA A 102 -2.31 7.16 14.90
C ALA A 102 -2.50 6.35 16.20
N VAL A 103 -3.31 5.28 16.15
CA VAL A 103 -3.53 4.39 17.31
C VAL A 103 -2.25 3.62 17.64
N VAL A 104 -1.54 3.16 16.61
CA VAL A 104 -0.25 2.47 16.75
C VAL A 104 0.79 3.38 17.42
N ILE A 105 0.88 4.65 17.01
CA ILE A 105 1.74 5.67 17.63
C ILE A 105 1.37 5.88 19.10
N GLY A 106 0.07 5.99 19.41
CA GLY A 106 -0.42 6.13 20.79
C GLY A 106 -0.01 4.95 21.68
N ALA A 107 -0.08 3.72 21.15
CA ALA A 107 0.36 2.53 21.87
C ALA A 107 1.88 2.52 22.15
N MET A 108 2.70 2.98 21.19
CA MET A 108 4.16 3.08 21.37
C MET A 108 4.54 4.03 22.50
N LEU A 109 3.82 5.15 22.66
CA LEU A 109 4.08 6.14 23.71
C LEU A 109 3.83 5.61 25.13
N ILE A 110 2.92 4.64 25.26
CA ILE A 110 2.56 4.01 26.53
C ILE A 110 3.55 2.89 26.89
N SER A 111 4.17 2.26 25.90
CA SER A 111 4.92 1.02 26.07
C SER A 111 6.27 1.22 26.77
N PRO A 112 6.58 0.47 27.84
CA PRO A 112 7.83 0.61 28.60
C PRO A 112 9.03 -0.15 28.01
N LEU A 113 9.00 -0.57 26.74
CA LEU A 113 10.02 -1.43 26.12
C LEU A 113 11.44 -0.83 26.09
N MET A 114 11.56 0.50 26.15
CA MET A 114 12.85 1.19 25.99
C MET A 114 13.80 1.03 27.18
N GLY A 115 13.27 0.89 28.40
CA GLY A 115 14.07 0.87 29.64
C GLY A 115 15.13 -0.24 29.65
N PRO A 116 14.75 -1.51 29.45
CA PRO A 116 15.70 -2.61 29.36
C PRO A 116 16.73 -2.46 28.23
N ILE A 117 16.34 -1.92 27.06
CA ILE A 117 17.25 -1.73 25.91
C ILE A 117 18.34 -0.70 26.24
N LEU A 118 17.94 0.45 26.79
CA LEU A 118 18.89 1.45 27.31
C LEU A 118 19.77 0.86 28.42
N GLY A 119 19.18 0.02 29.29
CA GLY A 119 19.91 -0.69 30.34
C GLY A 119 21.00 -1.61 29.81
N ILE A 120 20.78 -2.31 28.69
CA ILE A 120 21.81 -3.13 28.02
C ILE A 120 22.97 -2.23 27.56
N GLY A 121 22.69 -1.17 26.81
CA GLY A 121 23.71 -0.24 26.31
C GLY A 121 24.50 0.43 27.44
N LEU A 122 23.81 0.88 28.49
CA LEU A 122 24.41 1.44 29.70
C LEU A 122 25.35 0.43 30.38
N SER A 123 24.87 -0.79 30.59
CA SER A 123 25.61 -1.84 31.29
C SER A 123 26.91 -2.21 30.58
N ILE A 124 26.88 -2.27 29.24
CA ILE A 124 28.05 -2.49 28.42
C ILE A 124 29.01 -1.29 28.49
N ALA A 125 28.49 -0.05 28.51
CA ALA A 125 29.33 1.15 28.58
C ALA A 125 30.09 1.29 29.90
N ILE A 126 29.43 0.96 31.03
CA ILE A 126 29.99 1.10 32.38
C ILE A 126 30.59 -0.20 32.95
N ASN A 127 30.55 -1.30 32.18
CA ASN A 127 30.97 -2.65 32.56
C ASN A 127 30.23 -3.22 33.79
N ASP A 128 28.91 -3.03 33.86
CA ASP A 128 28.05 -3.52 34.96
C ASP A 128 27.26 -4.78 34.52
N ILE A 129 27.77 -5.96 34.88
CA ILE A 129 27.17 -7.25 34.48
C ILE A 129 25.84 -7.51 35.19
N ASP A 130 25.68 -7.03 36.42
CA ASP A 130 24.46 -7.28 37.19
C ASP A 130 23.28 -6.53 36.55
N THR A 131 23.53 -5.30 36.11
CA THR A 131 22.55 -4.52 35.33
C THR A 131 22.33 -5.15 33.96
N LEU A 132 23.38 -5.61 33.26
CA LEU A 132 23.25 -6.28 31.96
C LEU A 132 22.33 -7.51 32.04
N LYS A 133 22.56 -8.39 33.01
CA LYS A 133 21.76 -9.60 33.22
C LYS A 133 20.32 -9.26 33.54
N ARG A 134 20.09 -8.26 34.41
CA ARG A 134 18.73 -7.79 34.73
C ARG A 134 18.04 -7.24 33.48
N SER A 135 18.70 -6.40 32.70
CA SER A 135 18.13 -5.84 31.46
C SER A 135 17.78 -6.93 30.45
N LEU A 136 18.67 -7.91 30.22
CA LEU A 136 18.41 -9.01 29.30
C LEU A 136 17.22 -9.88 29.74
N ILE A 137 17.13 -10.23 31.03
CA ILE A 137 16.01 -11.02 31.56
C ILE A 137 14.69 -10.26 31.42
N ASN A 138 14.67 -8.97 31.79
CA ASN A 138 13.45 -8.15 31.67
C ASN A 138 13.05 -7.98 30.19
N LEU A 139 13.99 -7.70 29.29
CA LEU A 139 13.72 -7.60 27.85
C LEU A 139 13.14 -8.90 27.29
N ALA A 140 13.74 -10.05 27.62
CA ALA A 140 13.23 -11.36 27.19
C ALA A 140 11.83 -11.64 27.74
N THR A 141 11.57 -11.27 29.00
CA THR A 141 10.25 -11.43 29.63
C THR A 141 9.21 -10.55 28.94
N MET A 142 9.55 -9.29 28.64
CA MET A 142 8.68 -8.37 27.91
C MET A 142 8.40 -8.87 26.50
N LEU A 143 9.42 -9.37 25.80
CA LEU A 143 9.27 -9.94 24.46
C LEU A 143 8.30 -11.12 24.47
N ILE A 144 8.48 -12.08 25.38
CA ILE A 144 7.61 -13.25 25.48
C ILE A 144 6.17 -12.81 25.81
N LEU A 145 6.00 -11.90 26.76
CA LEU A 145 4.68 -11.43 27.15
C LEU A 145 3.98 -10.66 26.02
N SER A 146 4.70 -9.78 25.33
CA SER A 146 4.19 -9.05 24.17
C SER A 146 3.79 -9.97 23.04
N LEU A 147 4.64 -10.96 22.73
CA LEU A 147 4.38 -11.93 21.67
C LEU A 147 3.17 -12.80 22.00
N LEU A 148 3.09 -13.31 23.24
CA LEU A 148 1.95 -14.07 23.72
C LEU A 148 0.65 -13.25 23.67
N THR A 149 0.70 -11.99 24.11
CA THR A 149 -0.48 -11.11 24.11
C THR A 149 -0.96 -10.81 22.70
N ALA A 150 -0.05 -10.49 21.78
CA ALA A 150 -0.39 -10.26 20.39
C ALA A 150 -0.92 -11.54 19.71
N TYR A 151 -0.28 -12.69 19.95
CA TYR A 151 -0.75 -13.99 19.48
C TYR A 151 -2.18 -14.27 19.94
N LEU A 152 -2.45 -14.17 21.25
CA LEU A 152 -3.80 -14.42 21.80
C LEU A 152 -4.82 -13.45 21.22
N PHE A 153 -4.47 -12.18 21.01
CA PHE A 153 -5.35 -11.22 20.37
C PHE A 153 -5.73 -11.66 18.95
N PHE A 154 -4.77 -11.96 18.09
CA PHE A 154 -5.04 -12.32 16.69
C PHE A 154 -5.66 -13.72 16.54
N GLU A 155 -5.45 -14.61 17.50
CA GLU A 155 -6.09 -15.93 17.56
C GLU A 155 -7.58 -15.81 17.93
N PHE A 156 -7.92 -15.00 18.95
CA PHE A 156 -9.30 -14.88 19.42
C PHE A 156 -10.15 -13.85 18.64
N PHE A 157 -9.52 -12.85 18.03
CA PHE A 157 -10.20 -11.81 17.25
C PHE A 157 -9.90 -11.98 15.76
N PRO A 158 -10.73 -12.71 15.00
CA PRO A 158 -10.52 -12.98 13.58
C PRO A 158 -10.91 -11.77 12.70
N LEU A 159 -10.36 -10.59 12.99
CA LEU A 159 -10.51 -9.39 12.17
C LEU A 159 -9.40 -9.27 11.11
N SER A 160 -8.79 -10.41 10.76
CA SER A 160 -7.48 -10.53 10.14
C SER A 160 -7.51 -10.41 8.61
N GLU A 161 -7.50 -9.19 8.10
CA GLU A 161 -7.00 -8.94 6.76
C GLU A 161 -5.53 -8.50 6.84
N ASP A 162 -4.72 -8.92 5.87
CA ASP A 162 -3.32 -8.46 5.76
C ASP A 162 -3.32 -6.96 5.47
N THR A 163 -3.17 -6.15 6.52
CA THR A 163 -3.14 -4.69 6.39
C THR A 163 -1.77 -4.22 5.90
N SER A 164 -1.75 -3.09 5.17
CA SER A 164 -0.52 -2.47 4.70
C SER A 164 0.44 -2.14 5.84
N GLU A 165 -0.09 -1.74 7.00
CA GLU A 165 0.72 -1.45 8.20
C GLU A 165 1.34 -2.71 8.82
N LEU A 166 0.71 -3.89 8.71
CA LEU A 166 1.31 -5.17 9.12
C LEU A 166 2.40 -5.59 8.14
N LEU A 167 2.10 -5.58 6.84
CA LEU A 167 3.01 -6.02 5.80
C LEU A 167 4.29 -5.18 5.75
N GLY A 168 4.17 -3.87 5.96
CA GLY A 168 5.30 -2.94 6.02
C GLY A 168 6.28 -3.19 7.18
N ARG A 169 5.98 -4.10 8.11
CA ARG A 169 6.82 -4.43 9.29
C ARG A 169 7.36 -5.85 9.26
N THR A 170 7.27 -6.52 8.11
CA THR A 170 7.74 -7.91 7.93
C THR A 170 9.14 -8.01 7.33
N ARG A 171 9.70 -6.91 6.81
CA ARG A 171 11.02 -6.86 6.20
C ARG A 171 11.81 -5.67 6.73
N PRO A 172 13.05 -5.87 7.20
CA PRO A 172 13.89 -4.76 7.64
C PRO A 172 14.40 -3.94 6.45
N ASP A 173 14.40 -2.62 6.61
CA ASP A 173 14.96 -1.67 5.65
C ASP A 173 16.16 -0.92 6.25
N ILE A 174 17.08 -0.45 5.40
CA ILE A 174 18.20 0.38 5.83
C ILE A 174 17.72 1.65 6.54
N ARG A 175 16.55 2.16 6.14
CA ARG A 175 15.88 3.30 6.78
C ARG A 175 15.57 3.01 8.25
N ASP A 176 15.08 1.82 8.57
CA ASP A 176 14.80 1.41 9.95
C ASP A 176 16.08 1.41 10.80
N VAL A 177 17.18 0.92 10.23
CA VAL A 177 18.49 0.88 10.91
C VAL A 177 19.01 2.28 11.22
N LEU A 178 18.92 3.19 10.25
CA LEU A 178 19.33 4.58 10.43
C LEU A 178 18.47 5.28 11.49
N ILE A 179 17.14 5.07 11.44
CA ILE A 179 16.21 5.64 12.42
C ILE A 179 16.49 5.08 13.82
N ALA A 180 16.72 3.76 13.96
CA ALA A 180 17.07 3.13 15.23
C ALA A 180 18.37 3.68 15.81
N PHE A 181 19.40 3.85 14.98
CA PHE A 181 20.69 4.37 15.41
C PHE A 181 20.62 5.84 15.84
N PHE A 182 20.16 6.73 14.94
CA PHE A 182 20.10 8.17 15.25
C PHE A 182 19.03 8.51 16.29
N GLY A 183 17.91 7.77 16.29
CA GLY A 183 16.91 7.83 17.36
C GLY A 183 17.51 7.42 18.70
N GLY A 184 18.26 6.31 18.74
CA GLY A 184 18.99 5.88 19.92
C GLY A 184 19.98 6.92 20.43
N LEU A 185 20.72 7.60 19.53
CA LEU A 185 21.64 8.70 19.87
C LEU A 185 20.87 9.87 20.49
N ALA A 186 19.78 10.32 19.84
CA ALA A 186 18.96 11.42 20.34
C ALA A 186 18.34 11.11 21.71
N LEU A 187 17.89 9.86 21.91
CA LEU A 187 17.31 9.38 23.16
C LEU A 187 18.30 9.46 24.33
N ILE A 188 19.51 8.91 24.15
CA ILE A 188 20.51 8.92 25.21
C ILE A 188 21.08 10.34 25.45
N ILE A 189 21.20 11.17 24.42
CA ILE A 189 21.57 12.59 24.57
C ILE A 189 20.50 13.34 25.37
N ALA A 190 19.21 13.15 25.05
CA ALA A 190 18.11 13.77 25.77
C ALA A 190 18.02 13.30 27.24
N ARG A 191 18.37 12.03 27.50
CA ARG A 191 18.38 11.46 28.84
C ARG A 191 19.58 11.89 29.68
N THR A 192 20.71 12.17 29.03
CA THR A 192 21.95 12.63 29.70
C THR A 192 21.91 14.10 30.07
N LYS A 193 21.14 14.92 29.33
CA LYS A 193 20.96 16.34 29.62
C LYS A 193 20.25 16.58 30.97
N LYS A 194 20.78 17.52 31.76
CA LYS A 194 20.13 18.05 32.96
C LYS A 194 18.69 18.50 32.64
N GLY A 195 17.74 18.00 33.42
CA GLY A 195 16.31 18.32 33.26
C GLY A 195 15.54 17.47 32.25
N THR A 196 16.11 16.37 31.72
CA THR A 196 15.48 15.36 30.83
C THR A 196 14.45 15.91 29.83
N ILE A 197 14.78 15.92 28.54
CA ILE A 197 13.83 16.36 27.52
C ILE A 197 12.85 15.22 27.19
N ALA A 198 11.74 15.14 27.92
CA ALA A 198 10.74 14.07 27.76
C ALA A 198 10.17 13.99 26.33
N SER A 199 9.99 15.14 25.64
CA SER A 199 9.47 15.17 24.26
C SER A 199 10.36 14.42 23.27
N VAL A 200 11.70 14.44 23.45
CA VAL A 200 12.62 13.69 22.59
C VAL A 200 12.53 12.20 22.86
N ILE A 201 12.37 11.80 24.13
CA ILE A 201 12.19 10.39 24.51
C ILE A 201 10.94 9.82 23.81
N PHE A 202 9.83 10.54 23.91
CA PHE A 202 8.58 10.17 23.24
C PHE A 202 8.71 10.19 21.71
N GLY A 203 9.36 11.20 21.13
CA GLY A 203 9.59 11.27 19.68
C GLY A 203 10.41 10.09 19.15
N VAL A 204 11.45 9.66 19.88
CA VAL A 204 12.25 8.48 19.51
C VAL A 204 11.44 7.19 19.67
N ALA A 205 10.61 7.08 20.70
CA ALA A 205 9.72 5.93 20.88
C ALA A 205 8.78 5.72 19.70
N ILE A 206 8.26 6.82 19.15
CA ILE A 206 7.44 6.80 17.94
C ILE A 206 8.28 6.40 16.71
N ALA A 207 9.45 7.01 16.53
CA ALA A 207 10.26 6.82 15.33
C ALA A 207 10.86 5.40 15.21
N THR A 208 11.33 4.84 16.31
CA THR A 208 12.05 3.55 16.32
C THR A 208 11.16 2.32 16.15
N ALA A 209 9.84 2.53 16.19
CA ALA A 209 8.79 1.56 15.88
C ALA A 209 9.09 0.15 16.41
N LEU A 210 9.48 0.02 17.69
CA LEU A 210 9.82 -1.27 18.30
C LEU A 210 8.58 -2.16 18.53
N MET A 211 7.42 -1.55 18.69
CA MET A 211 6.19 -2.23 19.06
C MET A 211 5.48 -2.92 17.90
N PRO A 212 5.31 -2.30 16.71
CA PRO A 212 4.67 -2.95 15.57
C PRO A 212 5.33 -4.25 15.11
N PRO A 213 6.67 -4.38 15.03
CA PRO A 213 7.30 -5.63 14.68
C PRO A 213 6.99 -6.76 15.68
N LEU A 214 6.90 -6.46 16.99
CA LEU A 214 6.50 -7.47 17.98
C LEU A 214 5.03 -7.90 17.80
N CYS A 215 4.12 -6.96 17.54
CA CYS A 215 2.72 -7.30 17.25
C CYS A 215 2.58 -8.07 15.93
N THR A 216 3.35 -7.70 14.90
CA THR A 216 3.40 -8.37 13.59
C THR A 216 3.99 -9.77 13.71
N ALA A 217 4.98 -9.96 14.58
CA ALA A 217 5.50 -11.28 14.91
C ALA A 217 4.42 -12.15 15.59
N GLY A 218 3.67 -11.58 16.54
CA GLY A 218 2.52 -12.27 17.17
C GLY A 218 1.42 -12.63 16.17
N TYR A 219 1.13 -11.73 15.21
CA TYR A 219 0.23 -11.99 14.09
C TYR A 219 0.72 -13.15 13.20
N GLY A 220 2.01 -13.13 12.83
CA GLY A 220 2.64 -14.19 12.04
C GLY A 220 2.53 -15.56 12.71
N LEU A 221 2.70 -15.63 14.04
CA LEU A 221 2.49 -16.87 14.80
C LEU A 221 1.03 -17.32 14.79
N ALA A 222 0.07 -16.41 15.01
CA ALA A 222 -1.36 -16.73 15.01
C ALA A 222 -1.84 -17.24 13.64
N LYS A 223 -1.28 -16.70 12.55
CA LYS A 223 -1.58 -17.16 11.18
C LYS A 223 -0.75 -18.35 10.70
N GLY A 224 0.22 -18.82 11.48
CA GLY A 224 1.17 -19.84 11.04
C GLY A 224 2.10 -19.40 9.91
N ASN A 225 2.21 -18.08 9.64
CA ASN A 225 3.09 -17.54 8.63
C ASN A 225 4.50 -17.28 9.23
N TRP A 226 5.38 -18.26 9.06
CA TRP A 226 6.75 -18.20 9.55
C TRP A 226 7.59 -17.09 8.91
N SER A 227 7.28 -16.71 7.67
CA SER A 227 7.97 -15.61 6.98
C SER A 227 7.71 -14.28 7.68
N TYR A 228 6.45 -14.00 8.05
CA TYR A 228 6.10 -12.76 8.75
C TYR A 228 6.68 -12.74 10.17
N PHE A 229 6.61 -13.87 10.87
CA PHE A 229 7.18 -13.98 12.22
C PHE A 229 8.69 -13.71 12.23
N SER A 230 9.44 -14.43 11.41
CA SER A 230 10.91 -14.33 11.37
C SER A 230 11.38 -12.95 10.91
N GLY A 231 10.76 -12.39 9.87
CA GLY A 231 11.11 -11.07 9.37
C GLY A 231 10.81 -9.94 10.37
N ALA A 232 9.66 -9.97 11.04
CA ALA A 232 9.32 -8.97 12.05
C ALA A 232 10.19 -9.10 13.33
N MET A 233 10.51 -10.33 13.75
CA MET A 233 11.47 -10.56 14.84
C MET A 233 12.88 -10.08 14.48
N TYR A 234 13.28 -10.22 13.22
CA TYR A 234 14.58 -9.74 12.74
C TYR A 234 14.64 -8.21 12.79
N LEU A 235 13.61 -7.53 12.30
CA LEU A 235 13.47 -6.07 12.39
C LEU A 235 13.51 -5.57 13.86
N PHE A 236 12.75 -6.20 14.77
CA PHE A 236 12.82 -5.88 16.20
C PHE A 236 14.23 -6.02 16.78
N SER A 237 14.90 -7.13 16.43
CA SER A 237 16.24 -7.44 16.94
C SER A 237 17.27 -6.42 16.46
N ILE A 238 17.23 -6.08 15.17
CA ILE A 238 18.12 -5.07 14.59
C ILE A 238 17.91 -3.73 15.30
N ASN A 239 16.67 -3.26 15.41
CA ASN A 239 16.39 -1.96 16.05
C ASN A 239 16.88 -1.94 17.52
N THR A 240 16.66 -3.02 18.25
CA THR A 240 17.15 -3.18 19.63
C THR A 240 18.67 -3.09 19.72
N ILE A 241 19.39 -3.77 18.82
CA ILE A 241 20.86 -3.76 18.78
C ILE A 241 21.39 -2.36 18.47
N PHE A 242 20.82 -1.66 17.48
CA PHE A 242 21.26 -0.31 17.10
C PHE A 242 20.99 0.75 18.17
N ILE A 243 19.86 0.65 18.89
CA ILE A 243 19.58 1.53 20.04
C ILE A 243 20.56 1.27 21.19
N ALA A 244 20.84 0.00 21.50
CA ALA A 244 21.82 -0.37 22.53
C ALA A 244 23.24 0.08 22.15
N LEU A 245 23.61 -0.04 20.87
CA LEU A 245 24.89 0.43 20.32
C LEU A 245 25.01 1.96 20.41
N ALA A 246 23.98 2.70 20.00
CA ALA A 246 23.94 4.15 20.10
C ALA A 246 24.10 4.62 21.56
N THR A 247 23.39 3.96 22.47
CA THR A 247 23.50 4.19 23.92
C THR A 247 24.94 3.95 24.41
N PHE A 248 25.54 2.82 24.02
CA PHE A 248 26.92 2.50 24.36
C PHE A 248 27.91 3.58 23.87
N LEU A 249 27.79 3.99 22.60
CA LEU A 249 28.70 4.96 21.99
C LEU A 249 28.64 6.31 22.69
N VAL A 250 27.44 6.86 22.93
CA VAL A 250 27.29 8.17 23.58
C VAL A 250 27.84 8.14 25.00
N LEU A 251 27.49 7.12 25.79
CA LEU A 251 28.00 7.01 27.17
C LEU A 251 29.52 6.85 27.21
N LYS A 252 30.11 6.18 26.20
CA LYS A 252 31.57 6.08 26.06
C LYS A 252 32.20 7.43 25.69
N ILE A 253 31.60 8.18 24.76
CA ILE A 253 32.04 9.53 24.34
C ILE A 253 31.96 10.52 25.51
N LEU A 254 30.94 10.40 26.36
CA LEU A 254 30.73 11.19 27.57
C LEU A 254 31.58 10.72 28.76
N ARG A 255 32.38 9.65 28.58
CA ARG A 255 33.30 9.10 29.58
C ARG A 255 32.62 8.79 30.92
N PHE A 256 31.48 8.10 30.87
CA PHE A 256 30.79 7.63 32.08
C PHE A 256 31.74 6.78 32.95
N PRO A 257 31.70 6.94 34.29
CA PRO A 257 32.59 6.21 35.19
C PRO A 257 32.26 4.71 35.15
N MET A 258 33.28 3.89 34.92
CA MET A 258 33.13 2.43 35.00
C MET A 258 32.84 2.02 36.45
N LEU A 259 31.91 1.08 36.64
CA LEU A 259 31.54 0.61 37.97
C LEU A 259 32.74 -0.06 38.65
N LYS A 260 33.16 0.48 39.79
CA LYS A 260 34.31 -0.05 40.56
C LYS A 260 33.82 -1.20 41.44
N TYR A 261 34.04 -2.44 41.00
CA TYR A 261 33.89 -3.60 41.87
C TYR A 261 35.03 -3.61 42.91
N ALA A 262 34.68 -3.82 44.19
CA ALA A 262 35.61 -3.79 45.33
C ALA A 262 36.78 -4.79 45.24
N ASN A 263 36.72 -5.77 44.35
CA ASN A 263 37.67 -6.88 44.27
C ASN A 263 38.46 -6.82 42.93
N SER A 264 39.78 -6.57 42.98
CA SER A 264 40.63 -6.25 41.81
C SER A 264 40.68 -7.36 40.74
N ALA A 265 40.76 -8.63 41.15
CA ALA A 265 40.73 -9.77 40.22
C ALA A 265 39.34 -9.96 39.57
N LYS A 266 38.27 -9.75 40.34
CA LYS A 266 36.89 -9.79 39.85
C LYS A 266 36.65 -8.63 38.86
N ARG A 267 37.19 -7.45 39.13
CA ARG A 267 37.14 -6.27 38.24
C ARG A 267 37.75 -6.54 36.87
N LYS A 268 38.95 -7.15 36.80
CA LYS A 268 39.60 -7.45 35.51
C LYS A 268 38.79 -8.45 34.69
N ARG A 269 38.30 -9.53 35.32
CA ARG A 269 37.44 -10.53 34.66
C ARG A 269 36.11 -9.93 34.19
N ILE A 270 35.46 -9.11 35.02
CA ILE A 270 34.20 -8.45 34.68
C ILE A 270 34.39 -7.47 33.52
N SER A 271 35.44 -6.65 33.54
CA SER A 271 35.74 -5.72 32.45
C SER A 271 36.06 -6.46 31.14
N GLN A 272 36.77 -7.59 31.21
CA GLN A 272 37.04 -8.44 30.04
C GLN A 272 35.74 -9.06 29.51
N PHE A 273 34.88 -9.56 30.38
CA PHE A 273 33.59 -10.13 30.00
C PHE A 273 32.66 -9.08 29.38
N ALA A 274 32.55 -7.89 29.97
CA ALA A 274 31.74 -6.81 29.42
C ALA A 274 32.28 -6.33 28.06
N SER A 275 33.60 -6.27 27.88
CA SER A 275 34.23 -5.97 26.58
C SER A 275 33.96 -7.07 25.55
N LEU A 276 34.00 -8.34 25.97
CA LEU A 276 33.64 -9.48 25.11
C LEU A 276 32.18 -9.40 24.67
N VAL A 277 31.25 -9.12 25.60
CA VAL A 277 29.84 -8.90 25.27
C VAL A 277 29.67 -7.74 24.29
N ALA A 278 30.39 -6.63 24.49
CA ALA A 278 30.36 -5.50 23.55
C ALA A 278 30.74 -5.92 22.13
N ILE A 279 31.82 -6.69 21.98
CA ILE A 279 32.27 -7.22 20.69
C ILE A 279 31.23 -8.17 20.10
N VAL A 280 30.68 -9.08 20.91
CA VAL A 280 29.65 -10.03 20.51
C VAL A 280 28.37 -9.33 20.03
N VAL A 281 28.03 -8.15 20.57
CA VAL A 281 26.88 -7.36 20.10
C VAL A 281 27.22 -6.53 18.86
N MET A 282 28.45 -6.02 18.74
CA MET A 282 28.87 -5.20 17.59
C MET A 282 29.00 -6.00 16.29
N ILE A 283 29.50 -7.25 16.35
CA ILE A 283 29.68 -8.10 15.17
C ILE A 283 28.35 -8.32 14.41
N PRO A 284 27.26 -8.83 15.02
CA PRO A 284 26.00 -9.04 14.32
C PRO A 284 25.33 -7.71 13.92
N ALA A 285 25.58 -6.61 14.63
CA ALA A 285 25.13 -5.27 14.23
C ALA A 285 25.77 -4.86 12.89
N ALA A 286 27.10 -5.02 12.77
CA ALA A 286 27.85 -4.69 11.57
C ALA A 286 27.46 -5.59 10.39
N ILE A 287 27.31 -6.90 10.63
CA ILE A 287 26.83 -7.84 9.61
C ILE A 287 25.42 -7.46 9.15
N SER A 288 24.48 -7.24 10.09
CA SER A 288 23.10 -6.88 9.74
C SER A 288 23.02 -5.56 8.97
N PHE A 289 23.81 -4.56 9.36
CA PHE A 289 23.91 -3.30 8.61
C PHE A 289 24.36 -3.54 7.18
N TYR A 290 25.42 -4.33 7.01
CA TYR A 290 25.94 -4.64 5.69
C TYR A 290 24.92 -5.42 4.84
N THR A 291 24.26 -6.43 5.42
CA THR A 291 23.23 -7.22 4.74
C THR A 291 22.06 -6.35 4.29
N VAL A 292 21.45 -5.60 5.19
CA VAL A 292 20.30 -4.73 4.88
C VAL A 292 20.68 -3.63 3.90
N LEU A 293 21.90 -3.08 3.99
CA LEU A 293 22.41 -2.10 3.03
C LEU A 293 22.58 -2.71 1.63
N GLN A 294 23.09 -3.93 1.53
CA GLN A 294 23.24 -4.62 0.25
C GLN A 294 21.89 -5.01 -0.34
N GLU A 295 20.97 -5.56 0.45
CA GLU A 295 19.60 -5.85 0.03
C GLU A 295 18.90 -4.60 -0.52
N SER A 296 18.99 -3.47 0.20
CA SER A 296 18.42 -2.20 -0.24
C SER A 296 19.01 -1.72 -1.58
N LYS A 297 20.32 -1.88 -1.78
CA LYS A 297 20.97 -1.58 -3.07
C LYS A 297 20.52 -2.51 -4.20
N TYR A 298 20.35 -3.80 -3.91
CA TYR A 298 19.85 -4.76 -4.90
C TYR A 298 18.41 -4.42 -5.29
N GLU A 299 17.52 -4.15 -4.33
CA GLU A 299 16.14 -3.74 -4.60
C GLU A 299 16.08 -2.44 -5.40
N MET A 300 16.92 -1.46 -5.08
CA MET A 300 16.99 -0.19 -5.82
C MET A 300 17.47 -0.40 -7.26
N SER A 301 18.58 -1.12 -7.46
CA SER A 301 19.08 -1.43 -8.80
C SER A 301 18.10 -2.27 -9.61
N TYR A 302 17.42 -3.23 -8.98
CA TYR A 302 16.36 -4.02 -9.60
C TYR A 302 15.18 -3.15 -10.00
N LYS A 303 14.70 -2.28 -9.12
CA LYS A 303 13.60 -1.36 -9.42
C LYS A 303 13.96 -0.46 -10.61
N ASN A 304 15.15 0.12 -10.61
CA ASN A 304 15.62 0.95 -11.72
C ASN A 304 15.70 0.16 -13.03
N PHE A 305 16.15 -1.10 -13.00
CA PHE A 305 16.20 -1.96 -14.19
C PHE A 305 14.80 -2.23 -14.75
N ILE A 306 13.82 -2.52 -13.89
CA ILE A 306 12.43 -2.70 -14.32
C ILE A 306 11.88 -1.40 -14.91
N GLU A 307 12.06 -0.27 -14.23
CA GLU A 307 11.52 1.02 -14.68
C GLU A 307 12.13 1.51 -16.00
N ASN A 308 13.45 1.36 -16.17
CA ASN A 308 14.17 1.90 -17.33
C ASN A 308 14.19 0.97 -18.55
N GLU A 309 14.30 -0.35 -18.36
CA GLU A 309 14.48 -1.29 -19.49
C GLU A 309 13.17 -2.01 -19.86
N ILE A 310 12.26 -2.20 -18.90
CA ILE A 310 11.02 -2.95 -19.11
C ILE A 310 9.84 -2.00 -19.24
N ASP A 311 9.54 -1.23 -18.19
CA ASP A 311 8.35 -0.38 -18.15
C ASP A 311 8.45 0.80 -19.13
N ALA A 312 9.66 1.17 -19.56
CA ALA A 312 9.89 2.17 -20.61
C ALA A 312 9.64 1.65 -22.04
N ASN A 313 9.53 0.32 -22.22
CA ASN A 313 9.35 -0.29 -23.52
C ASN A 313 7.92 -0.84 -23.65
N ASP A 314 7.08 -0.14 -24.42
CA ASP A 314 5.66 -0.47 -24.61
C ASP A 314 5.42 -1.86 -25.25
N ASP A 315 6.42 -2.42 -25.94
CA ASP A 315 6.34 -3.75 -26.54
C ASP A 315 6.50 -4.88 -25.49
N LEU A 316 7.01 -4.56 -24.30
CA LEU A 316 7.27 -5.52 -23.23
C LEU A 316 6.14 -5.57 -22.22
N TRP A 317 5.26 -6.57 -22.35
CA TRP A 317 4.15 -6.72 -21.43
C TRP A 317 4.49 -7.63 -20.24
N LEU A 318 4.97 -7.03 -19.14
CA LEU A 318 5.35 -7.74 -17.91
C LEU A 318 4.11 -8.22 -17.13
N GLN A 319 3.99 -9.54 -16.91
CA GLN A 319 2.89 -10.16 -16.17
C GLN A 319 3.24 -10.37 -14.68
N ARG A 320 4.43 -10.90 -14.40
CA ARG A 320 4.87 -11.22 -13.05
C ARG A 320 6.36 -10.98 -12.94
N LYS A 321 6.78 -10.48 -11.78
CA LYS A 321 8.18 -10.22 -11.46
C LYS A 321 8.53 -10.82 -10.11
N LYS A 322 9.68 -11.48 -10.02
CA LYS A 322 10.21 -12.05 -8.78
C LYS A 322 11.70 -11.78 -8.71
N LEU A 323 12.12 -11.10 -7.64
CA LEU A 323 13.52 -10.95 -7.26
C LEU A 323 13.85 -11.98 -6.18
N ASP A 324 14.85 -12.82 -6.44
CA ASP A 324 15.38 -13.79 -5.49
C ASP A 324 16.82 -13.39 -5.16
N ILE A 325 17.01 -12.78 -3.98
CA ILE A 325 18.31 -12.23 -3.56
C ILE A 325 19.26 -13.36 -3.15
N ASP A 326 18.74 -14.40 -2.49
CA ASP A 326 19.53 -15.53 -2.00
C ASP A 326 20.14 -16.34 -3.14
N ASP A 327 19.32 -16.65 -4.16
CA ASP A 327 19.74 -17.37 -5.37
C ASP A 327 20.38 -16.46 -6.43
N LYS A 328 20.40 -15.14 -6.21
CA LYS A 328 20.79 -14.11 -7.19
C LYS A 328 20.08 -14.28 -8.54
N LYS A 329 18.76 -14.48 -8.51
CA LYS A 329 17.94 -14.68 -9.71
C LYS A 329 16.91 -13.58 -9.87
N ILE A 330 16.79 -13.07 -11.08
CA ILE A 330 15.71 -12.17 -11.49
C ILE A 330 14.82 -12.95 -12.43
N SER A 331 13.59 -13.26 -12.00
CA SER A 331 12.61 -13.98 -12.82
C SER A 331 11.53 -13.04 -13.32
N LEU A 332 11.46 -12.89 -14.64
CA LEU A 332 10.50 -12.04 -15.34
C LEU A 332 9.61 -12.89 -16.22
N TYR A 333 8.30 -12.70 -16.10
CA TYR A 333 7.30 -13.41 -16.87
C TYR A 333 6.58 -12.42 -17.76
N PHE A 334 6.66 -12.61 -19.06
CA PHE A 334 6.09 -11.72 -20.06
C PHE A 334 4.92 -12.38 -20.79
N ASN A 335 3.97 -11.54 -21.20
CA ASN A 335 2.90 -11.94 -22.11
C ASN A 335 3.39 -11.81 -23.55
N GLY A 336 3.20 -12.86 -24.36
CA GLY A 336 3.62 -12.88 -25.76
C GLY A 336 4.98 -13.53 -25.97
N GLU A 337 5.33 -13.68 -27.24
CA GLU A 337 6.62 -14.18 -27.68
C GLU A 337 7.65 -13.04 -27.64
N MET A 338 8.85 -13.34 -27.15
CA MET A 338 9.98 -12.43 -27.24
C MET A 338 11.05 -13.08 -28.10
N SER A 339 11.59 -12.31 -29.04
CA SER A 339 12.72 -12.76 -29.85
C SER A 339 13.96 -12.97 -28.98
N ASP A 340 14.79 -13.94 -29.34
CA ASP A 340 16.10 -14.18 -28.71
C ASP A 340 16.99 -12.94 -28.71
N ALA A 341 16.82 -12.05 -29.69
CA ALA A 341 17.53 -10.78 -29.77
C ALA A 341 17.18 -9.84 -28.60
N ILE A 342 15.90 -9.71 -28.27
CA ILE A 342 15.42 -8.88 -27.13
C ILE A 342 15.91 -9.48 -25.81
N ILE A 343 15.78 -10.80 -25.64
CA ILE A 343 16.25 -11.52 -24.43
C ILE A 343 17.75 -11.30 -24.23
N THR A 344 18.52 -11.36 -25.32
CA THR A 344 19.96 -11.11 -25.30
C THR A 344 20.29 -9.64 -25.02
N SER A 345 19.52 -8.69 -25.55
CA SER A 345 19.66 -7.26 -25.26
C SER A 345 19.46 -6.98 -23.78
N LEU A 346 18.35 -7.44 -23.19
CA LEU A 346 18.03 -7.26 -21.77
C LEU A 346 19.11 -7.87 -20.86
N ARG A 347 19.65 -9.04 -21.23
CA ARG A 347 20.78 -9.66 -20.51
C ARG A 347 22.06 -8.85 -20.61
N ASN A 348 22.30 -8.20 -21.75
CA ASN A 348 23.46 -7.34 -21.93
C ASN A 348 23.29 -6.03 -21.17
N GLU A 349 22.14 -5.36 -21.27
CA GLU A 349 21.78 -4.15 -20.53
C GLU A 349 21.92 -4.34 -19.02
N LEU A 350 21.46 -5.47 -18.48
CA LEU A 350 21.66 -5.83 -17.08
C LEU A 350 23.15 -5.86 -16.68
N LYS A 351 24.03 -6.36 -17.58
CA LYS A 351 25.47 -6.49 -17.33
C LYS A 351 26.25 -5.20 -17.59
N THR A 352 25.86 -4.41 -18.58
CA THR A 352 26.60 -3.21 -19.04
C THR A 352 26.06 -1.92 -18.44
N GLY A 353 24.79 -1.87 -18.04
CA GLY A 353 24.15 -0.69 -17.48
C GLY A 353 24.87 -0.14 -16.25
N THR A 354 24.99 1.18 -16.17
CA THR A 354 25.63 1.88 -15.05
C THR A 354 24.72 1.96 -13.83
N ASP A 355 23.41 1.96 -14.05
CA ASP A 355 22.40 2.25 -13.02
C ASP A 355 22.02 1.00 -12.21
N TYR A 356 22.44 -0.18 -12.68
CA TYR A 356 22.13 -1.49 -12.09
C TYR A 356 23.39 -2.24 -11.62
N ASN A 357 24.47 -1.52 -11.30
CA ASN A 357 25.78 -2.08 -10.91
C ASN A 357 25.72 -3.17 -9.82
N ASN A 358 24.75 -3.09 -8.91
CA ASN A 358 24.65 -4.02 -7.79
C ASN A 358 24.02 -5.38 -8.18
N ILE A 359 23.42 -5.51 -9.37
CA ILE A 359 22.75 -6.75 -9.81
C ILE A 359 23.36 -7.36 -11.08
N LYS A 360 24.57 -6.93 -11.47
CA LYS A 360 25.27 -7.41 -12.67
C LYS A 360 25.58 -8.90 -12.66
N ASP A 361 25.73 -9.45 -11.46
CA ASP A 361 26.02 -10.86 -11.20
C ASP A 361 24.75 -11.71 -11.04
N PHE A 362 23.56 -11.12 -11.14
CA PHE A 362 22.30 -11.86 -11.06
C PHE A 362 21.98 -12.56 -12.39
N GLU A 363 21.45 -13.77 -12.30
CA GLU A 363 20.96 -14.52 -13.44
C GLU A 363 19.57 -14.02 -13.84
N LEU A 364 19.45 -13.54 -15.09
CA LEU A 364 18.18 -13.08 -15.65
C LEU A 364 17.44 -14.24 -16.33
N ILE A 365 16.40 -14.72 -15.65
CA ILE A 365 15.48 -15.76 -16.12
C ILE A 365 14.27 -15.07 -16.72
N ILE A 366 14.15 -15.16 -18.05
CA ILE A 366 13.04 -14.61 -18.81
C ILE A 366 12.17 -15.76 -19.27
N ASN A 367 10.89 -15.72 -18.87
CA ASN A 367 9.88 -16.66 -19.29
C ASN A 367 8.85 -15.94 -20.17
N SER A 368 9.01 -16.08 -21.48
CA SER A 368 8.02 -15.71 -22.49
C SER A 368 7.12 -16.91 -22.79
N ASN A 369 5.85 -16.66 -23.11
CA ASN A 369 4.89 -17.73 -23.37
C ASN A 369 4.76 -17.94 -24.88
N GLU A 370 5.61 -18.80 -25.45
CA GLU A 370 5.71 -19.01 -26.91
C GLU A 370 4.48 -19.67 -27.56
N THR A 371 3.59 -20.33 -26.79
CA THR A 371 2.69 -21.35 -27.41
C THR A 371 1.29 -21.48 -26.83
N ARG A 372 0.79 -20.54 -26.00
CA ARG A 372 -0.50 -20.77 -25.28
C ARG A 372 -1.51 -19.65 -25.27
N SER A 373 -1.16 -18.42 -25.63
CA SER A 373 -2.12 -17.32 -25.63
C SER A 373 -2.97 -17.29 -26.90
N VAL A 374 -2.36 -17.41 -28.08
CA VAL A 374 -3.04 -17.27 -29.37
C VAL A 374 -3.95 -18.46 -29.68
N ASP A 375 -3.47 -19.70 -29.57
CA ASP A 375 -4.29 -20.89 -29.86
C ASP A 375 -5.49 -21.02 -28.91
N ARG A 376 -5.30 -20.75 -27.61
CA ARG A 376 -6.41 -20.77 -26.64
C ARG A 376 -7.35 -19.60 -26.82
N MET A 377 -6.86 -18.43 -27.24
CA MET A 377 -7.75 -17.32 -27.60
C MET A 377 -8.56 -17.67 -28.84
N SER A 378 -7.93 -18.21 -29.88
CA SER A 378 -8.61 -18.66 -31.10
C SER A 378 -9.67 -19.71 -30.77
N GLU A 379 -9.32 -20.76 -30.01
CA GLU A 379 -10.29 -21.76 -29.57
C GLU A 379 -11.43 -21.17 -28.74
N SER A 380 -11.15 -20.19 -27.88
CA SER A 380 -12.19 -19.57 -27.06
C SER A 380 -13.10 -18.65 -27.89
N LEU A 381 -12.54 -17.95 -28.88
CA LEU A 381 -13.28 -17.16 -29.86
C LEU A 381 -14.13 -18.07 -30.76
N ASP A 382 -13.57 -19.15 -31.27
CA ASP A 382 -14.29 -20.13 -32.09
C ASP A 382 -15.45 -20.76 -31.30
N ARG A 383 -15.23 -21.10 -30.01
CA ARG A 383 -16.31 -21.55 -29.12
C ARG A 383 -17.35 -20.46 -28.87
N ALA A 384 -16.94 -19.21 -28.74
CA ALA A 384 -17.87 -18.09 -28.53
C ALA A 384 -18.74 -17.85 -29.78
N TYR A 385 -18.13 -17.83 -30.97
CA TYR A 385 -18.84 -17.74 -32.25
C TYR A 385 -19.77 -18.92 -32.47
N ALA A 386 -19.32 -20.15 -32.26
CA ALA A 386 -20.18 -21.33 -32.38
C ALA A 386 -21.38 -21.31 -31.39
N ASN A 387 -21.20 -20.74 -30.20
CA ASN A 387 -22.30 -20.56 -29.25
C ASN A 387 -23.26 -19.44 -29.65
N LEU A 388 -22.76 -18.37 -30.26
CA LEU A 388 -23.60 -17.31 -30.84
C LEU A 388 -24.46 -17.87 -31.97
N ASP A 389 -23.86 -18.60 -32.92
CA ASP A 389 -24.59 -19.22 -34.02
C ASP A 389 -25.68 -20.19 -33.52
N ARG A 390 -25.40 -20.98 -32.48
CA ARG A 390 -26.41 -21.84 -31.85
C ARG A 390 -27.56 -21.04 -31.26
N LYS A 391 -27.27 -19.93 -30.59
CA LYS A 391 -28.30 -19.05 -30.02
C LYS A 391 -29.14 -18.41 -31.12
N ASP A 392 -28.53 -17.94 -32.19
CA ASP A 392 -29.25 -17.34 -33.32
C ASP A 392 -30.17 -18.37 -34.00
N ASN A 393 -29.70 -19.60 -34.18
CA ASN A 393 -30.53 -20.70 -34.69
C ASN A 393 -31.72 -21.01 -33.77
N VAL A 394 -31.52 -21.02 -32.45
CA VAL A 394 -32.62 -21.22 -31.47
C VAL A 394 -33.60 -20.05 -31.51
N ILE A 395 -33.12 -18.81 -31.57
CA ILE A 395 -33.95 -17.61 -31.67
C ILE A 395 -34.79 -17.66 -32.96
N HIS A 396 -34.20 -18.00 -34.09
CA HIS A 396 -34.91 -18.13 -35.35
C HIS A 396 -35.96 -19.27 -35.31
N GLY A 397 -35.62 -20.40 -34.66
CA GLY A 397 -36.57 -21.50 -34.44
C GLY A 397 -37.78 -21.06 -33.61
N LEU A 398 -37.54 -20.39 -32.48
CA LEU A 398 -38.60 -19.86 -31.61
C LEU A 398 -39.46 -18.81 -32.32
N GLN A 399 -38.86 -17.92 -33.12
CA GLN A 399 -39.60 -16.94 -33.91
C GLN A 399 -40.54 -17.61 -34.92
N SER A 400 -40.06 -18.64 -35.63
CA SER A 400 -40.87 -19.40 -36.58
C SER A 400 -42.04 -20.12 -35.88
N GLU A 401 -41.82 -20.67 -34.68
CA GLU A 401 -42.87 -21.32 -33.89
C GLU A 401 -43.93 -20.30 -33.42
N ILE A 402 -43.49 -19.12 -32.98
CA ILE A 402 -44.38 -18.01 -32.61
C ILE A 402 -45.25 -17.59 -33.80
N GLU A 403 -44.67 -17.44 -34.99
CA GLU A 403 -45.44 -17.09 -36.21
C GLU A 403 -46.46 -18.17 -36.57
N ALA A 404 -46.08 -19.46 -36.49
CA ALA A 404 -46.98 -20.58 -36.73
C ALA A 404 -48.14 -20.63 -35.72
N LEU A 405 -47.84 -20.41 -34.44
CA LEU A 405 -48.86 -20.32 -33.38
C LEU A 405 -49.79 -19.14 -33.60
N GLN A 406 -49.27 -17.96 -33.96
CA GLN A 406 -50.08 -16.78 -34.26
C GLN A 406 -51.00 -17.01 -35.47
N ALA A 407 -50.50 -17.65 -36.54
CA ALA A 407 -51.30 -18.02 -37.70
C ALA A 407 -52.41 -19.02 -37.34
N THR A 408 -52.11 -19.97 -36.45
CA THR A 408 -53.09 -20.95 -35.96
C THR A 408 -54.17 -20.29 -35.10
N VAL A 409 -53.81 -19.40 -34.18
CA VAL A 409 -54.77 -18.62 -33.38
C VAL A 409 -55.65 -17.77 -34.28
N LYS A 410 -55.09 -17.12 -35.30
CA LYS A 410 -55.85 -16.32 -36.26
C LYS A 410 -56.86 -17.17 -37.03
N SER A 411 -56.46 -18.36 -37.48
CA SER A 411 -57.35 -19.26 -38.24
C SER A 411 -58.47 -19.84 -37.35
N LEU A 412 -58.16 -20.22 -36.11
CA LEU A 412 -59.14 -20.66 -35.11
C LEU A 412 -60.16 -19.56 -34.80
N ASN A 413 -59.71 -18.32 -34.58
CA ASN A 413 -60.59 -17.18 -34.37
C ASN A 413 -61.52 -16.97 -35.56
N LEU A 414 -61.01 -17.02 -36.79
CA LEU A 414 -61.83 -16.90 -38.00
C LEU A 414 -62.85 -18.05 -38.13
N GLN A 415 -62.49 -19.27 -37.74
CA GLN A 415 -63.43 -20.41 -37.73
C GLN A 415 -64.51 -20.23 -36.66
N MET A 416 -64.15 -19.77 -35.46
CA MET A 416 -65.10 -19.45 -34.40
C MET A 416 -66.05 -18.35 -34.83
N GLU A 417 -65.56 -17.28 -35.47
CA GLU A 417 -66.40 -16.21 -36.00
C GLU A 417 -67.41 -16.72 -37.02
N LYS A 418 -66.98 -17.56 -37.97
CA LYS A 418 -67.89 -18.16 -38.97
C LYS A 418 -68.96 -19.04 -38.35
N LYS A 419 -68.65 -19.75 -37.26
CA LYS A 419 -69.63 -20.58 -36.53
C LYS A 419 -70.62 -19.76 -35.72
N VAL A 420 -70.18 -18.65 -35.14
CA VAL A 420 -71.01 -17.83 -34.23
C VAL A 420 -71.85 -16.78 -34.98
N ASN A 421 -71.41 -16.31 -36.14
CA ASN A 421 -72.11 -15.24 -36.88
C ASN A 421 -72.23 -15.54 -38.40
N PRO A 422 -73.11 -16.48 -38.82
CA PRO A 422 -73.20 -16.93 -40.21
C PRO A 422 -73.72 -15.87 -41.21
N LEU A 423 -74.31 -14.76 -40.75
CA LEU A 423 -74.86 -13.68 -41.60
C LEU A 423 -73.91 -12.47 -41.84
N GLY A 424 -72.66 -12.54 -41.41
CA GLY A 424 -71.56 -11.74 -42.00
C GLY A 424 -71.60 -10.21 -41.87
N SER A 425 -72.41 -9.60 -40.99
CA SER A 425 -72.50 -8.14 -40.99
C SER A 425 -71.35 -7.41 -40.27
N ILE A 426 -70.64 -8.03 -39.31
CA ILE A 426 -69.52 -7.40 -38.55
C ILE A 426 -68.51 -8.47 -38.08
N SER A 427 -67.20 -8.31 -38.35
CA SER A 427 -66.14 -9.15 -37.78
C SER A 427 -65.80 -8.72 -36.35
N PHE A 428 -66.02 -9.61 -35.39
CA PHE A 428 -65.75 -9.36 -33.97
C PHE A 428 -64.26 -9.10 -33.71
N THR A 429 -63.35 -9.78 -34.40
CA THR A 429 -61.90 -9.64 -34.27
C THR A 429 -61.46 -8.25 -34.68
N THR A 430 -62.00 -7.71 -35.79
CA THR A 430 -61.72 -6.33 -36.20
C THR A 430 -62.29 -5.34 -35.19
N LEU A 431 -63.53 -5.54 -34.75
CA LEU A 431 -64.18 -4.68 -33.76
C LEU A 431 -63.44 -4.66 -32.41
N ALA A 432 -63.01 -5.82 -31.92
CA ALA A 432 -62.25 -5.98 -30.68
C ALA A 432 -60.84 -5.38 -30.80
N LYS A 433 -60.18 -5.54 -31.95
CA LYS A 433 -58.88 -4.91 -32.24
C LYS A 433 -59.00 -3.39 -32.23
N ASP A 434 -59.98 -2.84 -32.94
CA ASP A 434 -60.21 -1.39 -33.00
C ASP A 434 -60.59 -0.82 -31.62
N ALA A 435 -61.40 -1.56 -30.86
CA ALA A 435 -61.73 -1.22 -29.48
C ALA A 435 -60.48 -1.19 -28.59
N LYS A 436 -59.59 -2.19 -28.68
CA LYS A 436 -58.35 -2.24 -27.87
C LYS A 436 -57.36 -1.14 -28.25
N ILE A 437 -57.25 -0.79 -29.54
CA ILE A 437 -56.40 0.31 -30.02
C ILE A 437 -56.91 1.65 -29.50
N LYS A 438 -58.22 1.89 -29.59
CA LYS A 438 -58.84 3.16 -29.21
C LYS A 438 -58.96 3.33 -27.70
N PHE A 439 -59.16 2.23 -26.97
CA PHE A 439 -59.34 2.20 -25.52
C PHE A 439 -58.27 1.34 -24.85
N ARG A 440 -57.07 1.90 -24.67
CA ARG A 440 -55.88 1.18 -24.15
C ARG A 440 -56.10 0.43 -22.83
N HIS A 441 -56.94 0.97 -21.95
CA HIS A 441 -57.22 0.40 -20.61
C HIS A 441 -58.42 -0.55 -20.57
N LEU A 442 -58.98 -0.93 -21.73
CA LEU A 442 -60.00 -1.96 -21.84
C LEU A 442 -59.33 -3.33 -21.64
N GLU A 443 -59.71 -4.06 -20.60
CA GLU A 443 -59.13 -5.38 -20.26
C GLU A 443 -59.94 -6.52 -20.87
N TYR A 444 -61.26 -6.37 -20.96
CA TYR A 444 -62.17 -7.33 -21.58
C TYR A 444 -63.16 -6.64 -22.50
N PHE A 445 -63.49 -7.29 -23.62
CA PHE A 445 -64.49 -6.84 -24.58
C PHE A 445 -65.25 -8.05 -25.13
N GLY A 446 -66.55 -8.10 -24.88
CA GLY A 446 -67.49 -9.06 -25.41
C GLY A 446 -68.59 -8.36 -26.20
N TYR A 447 -69.09 -9.01 -27.23
CA TYR A 447 -70.21 -8.52 -28.04
C TYR A 447 -71.17 -9.67 -28.31
N SER A 448 -72.46 -9.44 -28.09
CA SER A 448 -73.52 -10.40 -28.40
C SER A 448 -74.79 -9.69 -28.87
N LYS A 449 -75.62 -10.40 -29.62
CA LYS A 449 -77.01 -9.99 -29.86
C LYS A 449 -77.89 -10.71 -28.87
N MET A 450 -78.54 -9.95 -27.99
CA MET A 450 -79.49 -10.47 -27.01
C MET A 450 -80.91 -10.28 -27.55
N LEU A 451 -81.74 -11.32 -27.44
CA LEU A 451 -83.17 -11.20 -27.70
C LEU A 451 -83.83 -10.54 -26.49
N GLU A 452 -84.64 -9.52 -26.75
CA GLU A 452 -85.38 -8.78 -25.73
C GLU A 452 -86.85 -8.72 -26.16
N THR A 453 -87.77 -8.80 -25.20
CA THR A 453 -89.19 -8.51 -25.44
C THR A 453 -89.68 -7.57 -24.35
N LYS A 454 -90.36 -6.50 -24.76
CA LYS A 454 -90.91 -5.50 -23.82
C LYS A 454 -92.37 -5.79 -23.46
N ASP A 455 -93.07 -6.52 -24.32
CA ASP A 455 -94.49 -6.82 -24.23
C ASP A 455 -94.78 -8.32 -24.13
N PHE A 456 -93.73 -9.16 -24.03
CA PHE A 456 -93.78 -10.63 -24.04
C PHE A 456 -94.41 -11.26 -25.31
N ILE A 457 -94.64 -10.45 -26.35
CA ILE A 457 -95.32 -10.87 -27.59
C ILE A 457 -94.40 -10.65 -28.79
N LYS A 458 -93.72 -9.50 -28.88
CA LYS A 458 -92.75 -9.20 -29.94
C LYS A 458 -91.33 -9.43 -29.42
N VAL A 459 -90.58 -10.26 -30.13
CA VAL A 459 -89.15 -10.46 -29.90
C VAL A 459 -88.38 -9.44 -30.75
N ASP A 460 -87.60 -8.61 -30.09
CA ASP A 460 -86.65 -7.67 -30.69
C ASP A 460 -85.21 -8.11 -30.36
N THR A 461 -84.23 -7.56 -31.06
CA THR A 461 -82.80 -7.80 -30.81
C THR A 461 -82.11 -6.53 -30.34
N VAL A 462 -81.38 -6.62 -29.24
CA VAL A 462 -80.51 -5.55 -28.73
C VAL A 462 -79.05 -5.98 -28.79
N SER A 463 -78.17 -5.07 -29.22
CA SER A 463 -76.73 -5.32 -29.17
C SER A 463 -76.23 -5.11 -27.74
N VAL A 464 -75.69 -6.16 -27.13
CA VAL A 464 -75.13 -6.13 -25.78
C VAL A 464 -73.61 -6.17 -25.88
N ILE A 465 -72.97 -5.24 -25.20
CA ILE A 465 -71.51 -5.17 -25.06
C ILE A 465 -71.17 -5.44 -23.62
N ASP A 466 -70.20 -6.31 -23.41
CA ASP A 466 -69.72 -6.68 -22.10
C ASP A 466 -68.27 -6.22 -21.95
N VAL A 467 -67.99 -5.41 -20.92
CA VAL A 467 -66.67 -4.77 -20.78
C VAL A 467 -66.13 -4.84 -19.36
N GLU A 468 -64.81 -5.02 -19.27
CA GLU A 468 -64.03 -4.85 -18.05
C GLU A 468 -62.93 -3.81 -18.29
N TRP A 469 -62.88 -2.81 -17.42
CA TRP A 469 -61.85 -1.77 -17.44
C TRP A 469 -60.79 -2.04 -16.39
N SER A 470 -59.57 -1.59 -16.64
CA SER A 470 -58.47 -1.79 -15.71
C SER A 470 -58.75 -1.29 -14.29
N LYS A 471 -58.35 -2.10 -13.30
CA LYS A 471 -58.51 -1.81 -11.86
C LYS A 471 -57.81 -0.52 -11.42
N GLN A 472 -56.86 -0.02 -12.21
CA GLN A 472 -56.11 1.21 -11.95
C GLN A 472 -56.89 2.50 -12.30
N LEU A 473 -58.02 2.40 -13.01
CA LEU A 473 -58.86 3.56 -13.35
C LEU A 473 -59.84 3.91 -12.22
N HIS A 474 -59.93 5.20 -11.90
CA HIS A 474 -60.99 5.73 -11.03
C HIS A 474 -62.37 5.56 -11.66
N ASP A 475 -63.38 5.28 -10.84
CA ASP A 475 -64.74 4.97 -11.30
C ASP A 475 -65.40 6.12 -12.07
N SER A 476 -65.08 7.38 -11.73
CA SER A 476 -65.54 8.56 -12.48
C SER A 476 -65.03 8.58 -13.92
N VAL A 477 -63.82 8.08 -14.17
CA VAL A 477 -63.21 8.00 -15.51
C VAL A 477 -63.77 6.81 -16.29
N LYS A 478 -64.08 5.69 -15.60
CA LYS A 478 -64.73 4.52 -16.21
C LYS A 478 -66.09 4.88 -16.81
N VAL A 479 -66.95 5.57 -16.06
CA VAL A 479 -68.28 6.00 -16.54
C VAL A 479 -68.18 6.90 -17.77
N ARG A 480 -67.22 7.83 -17.79
CA ARG A 480 -66.97 8.69 -18.96
C ARG A 480 -66.52 7.86 -20.18
N LYS A 481 -65.60 6.92 -19.97
CA LYS A 481 -65.07 6.05 -21.02
C LYS A 481 -66.11 5.06 -21.57
N GLU A 482 -67.02 4.58 -20.72
CA GLU A 482 -68.16 3.76 -21.15
C GLU A 482 -69.12 4.53 -22.04
N LYS A 483 -69.37 5.81 -21.74
CA LYS A 483 -70.18 6.68 -22.59
C LYS A 483 -69.53 6.91 -23.96
N GLU A 484 -68.23 7.22 -23.97
CA GLU A 484 -67.44 7.35 -25.21
C GLU A 484 -67.43 6.05 -26.04
N LEU A 485 -67.28 4.90 -25.38
CA LEU A 485 -67.32 3.59 -26.01
C LEU A 485 -68.69 3.30 -26.65
N LYS A 486 -69.77 3.62 -25.93
CA LYS A 486 -71.14 3.45 -26.42
C LYS A 486 -71.43 4.31 -27.66
N GLU A 487 -71.00 5.57 -27.66
CA GLU A 487 -71.16 6.48 -28.81
C GLU A 487 -70.34 6.02 -30.02
N TRP A 488 -69.10 5.57 -29.80
CA TRP A 488 -68.27 5.01 -30.87
C TRP A 488 -68.88 3.73 -31.46
N LEU A 489 -69.42 2.83 -30.63
CA LEU A 489 -70.03 1.59 -31.10
C LEU A 489 -71.35 1.83 -31.84
N ARG A 490 -72.15 2.83 -31.44
CA ARG A 490 -73.34 3.24 -32.21
C ARG A 490 -72.99 3.61 -33.64
N THR A 491 -71.91 4.36 -33.80
CA THR A 491 -71.41 4.78 -35.12
C THR A 491 -70.85 3.62 -35.93
N THR A 492 -70.13 2.70 -35.27
CA THR A 492 -69.39 1.61 -35.92
C THR A 492 -70.30 0.43 -36.29
N VAL A 493 -71.27 0.11 -35.42
CA VAL A 493 -72.21 -1.01 -35.58
C VAL A 493 -73.51 -0.58 -36.31
N LYS A 494 -73.74 0.73 -36.47
CA LYS A 494 -74.94 1.33 -37.09
C LYS A 494 -76.26 0.87 -36.46
N THR A 495 -76.30 0.83 -35.13
CA THR A 495 -77.50 0.44 -34.37
C THR A 495 -77.74 1.41 -33.21
N ASP A 496 -78.99 1.84 -33.02
CA ASP A 496 -79.35 2.81 -31.97
C ASP A 496 -79.53 2.16 -30.58
N SER A 497 -79.88 0.86 -30.56
CA SER A 497 -80.11 0.04 -29.37
C SER A 497 -78.82 -0.71 -28.93
N ILE A 498 -78.01 -0.01 -28.15
CA ILE A 498 -76.79 -0.58 -27.55
C ILE A 498 -76.88 -0.54 -26.03
N LEU A 499 -76.71 -1.71 -25.40
CA LEU A 499 -76.69 -1.88 -23.96
C LEU A 499 -75.28 -2.31 -23.53
N VAL A 500 -74.66 -1.53 -22.65
CA VAL A 500 -73.33 -1.82 -22.08
C VAL A 500 -73.54 -2.45 -20.71
N LYS A 501 -73.05 -3.67 -20.53
CA LYS A 501 -72.99 -4.35 -19.24
C LYS A 501 -71.55 -4.36 -18.74
N LYS A 502 -71.42 -4.28 -17.42
CA LYS A 502 -70.15 -4.55 -16.75
C LYS A 502 -69.94 -6.06 -16.73
N HIS A 503 -68.74 -6.51 -17.07
CA HIS A 503 -68.39 -7.91 -16.98
C HIS A 503 -68.43 -8.35 -15.51
N LEU A 504 -69.38 -9.24 -15.22
CA LEU A 504 -69.50 -9.90 -13.93
C LEU A 504 -68.74 -11.21 -14.07
N ARG A 505 -67.53 -11.24 -13.52
CA ARG A 505 -66.69 -12.43 -13.50
C ARG A 505 -67.05 -13.34 -12.34
#